data_AF-A0A2E9U4A7-F1
#
_entry.id   AF-A0A2E9U4A7-F1
#
_cell.length_a   1.000
_cell.length_b   1.000
_cell.length_c   1.000
_cell.angle_alpha   90.00
_cell.angle_beta   90.00
_cell.angle_gamma   90.00
#
_symmetry.space_group_name_H-M   'P 1'
#
loop_
_entity.id
_entity.type
_entity.pdbx_description
1 polymer ?
#
loop_
_entity_poly.entity_id
_entity_poly.type
_entity_poly.pdbx_seq_one_letter_code
_entity_poly.pdbx_strand_id
1 'polypeptide(L)'
;MGRIIISIKMNKKIIFAFVVVSLVLIAGCSGGKKEDERPITDVDIRKGEDGLEMGFLSNAPPGNVFEDSPFPIAVELRNTGACHINSETGECTTEKKGIIVFGFEEAYVAAETSGKEWQEFGINGKSIFNPEGDVEYIIIDAQTKKISAQSETHPSTIFATACYPYKTIF
;
A
#
# COMPACT_ATOMS: atom_id res chain seq x y z
N MET A 1 -31.97 -36.17 -24.10
CA MET A 1 -31.53 -35.92 -22.70
C MET A 1 -32.71 -36.13 -21.76
N GLY A 2 -32.80 -37.27 -21.10
CA GLY A 2 -33.87 -37.59 -20.16
C GLY A 2 -33.58 -37.05 -18.76
N ARG A 3 -34.54 -36.37 -18.14
CA ARG A 3 -34.47 -35.96 -16.72
C ARG A 3 -35.10 -37.05 -15.85
N ILE A 4 -34.30 -37.62 -14.95
CA ILE A 4 -34.80 -38.51 -13.89
C ILE A 4 -35.28 -37.60 -12.75
N ILE A 5 -36.59 -37.59 -12.47
CA ILE A 5 -37.17 -36.90 -11.33
C ILE A 5 -37.34 -37.93 -10.21
N ILE A 6 -36.47 -37.89 -9.21
CA ILE A 6 -36.58 -38.73 -8.01
C ILE A 6 -37.53 -38.02 -7.05
N SER A 7 -38.76 -38.54 -6.91
CA SER A 7 -39.72 -38.06 -5.91
C SER A 7 -39.55 -38.86 -4.63
N ILE A 8 -38.85 -38.29 -3.64
CA ILE A 8 -38.62 -38.92 -2.34
C ILE A 8 -39.81 -38.60 -1.43
N LYS A 9 -40.60 -39.61 -1.08
CA LYS A 9 -41.70 -39.50 -0.11
C LYS A 9 -41.13 -39.44 1.31
N MET A 10 -40.75 -38.25 1.77
CA MET A 10 -40.13 -38.04 3.08
C MET A 10 -41.13 -38.24 4.22
N ASN A 11 -40.81 -39.16 5.13
CA ASN A 11 -41.59 -39.40 6.34
C ASN A 11 -41.33 -38.26 7.35
N LYS A 12 -42.37 -37.64 7.93
CA LYS A 12 -42.23 -36.45 8.79
C LYS A 12 -41.27 -36.66 9.97
N LYS A 13 -41.15 -37.90 10.45
CA LYS A 13 -40.21 -38.29 11.52
C LYS A 13 -38.74 -38.25 11.06
N ILE A 14 -38.46 -38.59 9.80
CA ILE A 14 -37.11 -38.55 9.22
C ILE A 14 -36.69 -37.11 8.96
N ILE A 15 -37.61 -36.26 8.50
CA ILE A 15 -37.37 -34.81 8.35
C ILE A 15 -36.98 -34.20 9.70
N PHE A 16 -37.74 -34.52 10.75
CA PHE A 16 -37.48 -34.01 12.08
C PHE A 16 -36.12 -34.48 12.62
N ALA A 17 -35.79 -35.77 12.45
CA ALA A 17 -34.48 -36.31 12.84
C ALA A 17 -33.32 -35.62 12.10
N PHE A 18 -33.48 -35.36 10.79
CA PHE A 18 -32.46 -34.70 9.99
C PHE A 18 -32.24 -33.25 10.42
N VAL A 19 -33.31 -32.52 10.74
CA VAL A 19 -33.23 -31.14 11.26
C VAL A 19 -32.54 -31.09 12.62
N VAL A 20 -32.87 -32.02 13.53
CA VAL A 20 -32.25 -32.09 14.86
C VAL A 20 -30.76 -32.44 14.75
N VAL A 21 -30.38 -33.41 13.91
CA VAL A 21 -28.97 -33.76 13.67
C VAL A 21 -28.21 -32.60 13.05
N SER A 22 -28.81 -31.88 12.09
CA SER A 22 -28.20 -30.70 11.50
C SER A 22 -27.98 -29.59 12.54
N LEU A 23 -28.92 -29.37 13.46
CA LEU A 23 -28.78 -28.39 14.57
C LEU A 23 -27.62 -28.74 15.50
N VAL A 24 -27.41 -30.03 15.80
CA VAL A 24 -26.29 -30.50 16.64
C VAL A 24 -24.94 -30.31 15.93
N LEU A 25 -24.88 -30.53 14.62
CA LEU A 25 -23.66 -30.32 13.84
C LEU A 25 -23.25 -28.85 13.76
N ILE A 26 -24.19 -27.91 13.73
CA ILE A 26 -23.89 -26.47 13.71
C ILE A 26 -23.46 -25.98 15.11
N ALA A 27 -24.03 -26.54 16.18
CA ALA A 27 -23.63 -26.20 17.56
C ALA A 27 -22.23 -26.71 17.95
N GLY A 28 -21.71 -27.74 17.27
CA GLY A 28 -20.37 -28.27 17.49
C GLY A 28 -19.23 -27.48 16.82
N CYS A 29 -19.55 -26.48 16.00
CA CYS A 29 -18.57 -25.78 15.17
C CYS A 29 -17.99 -24.51 15.81
N SER A 30 -18.01 -24.37 17.14
CA SER A 30 -17.40 -23.22 17.86
C SER A 30 -16.08 -23.56 18.58
N GLY A 31 -15.45 -24.68 18.25
CA GLY A 31 -14.13 -25.08 18.75
C GLY A 31 -12.98 -24.79 17.78
N GLY A 32 -13.12 -23.76 16.93
CA GLY A 32 -11.98 -23.23 16.19
C GLY A 32 -10.96 -22.76 17.22
N LYS A 33 -9.78 -23.38 17.21
CA LYS A 33 -8.64 -23.03 18.05
C LYS A 33 -8.62 -21.51 18.22
N LYS A 34 -8.70 -21.04 19.47
CA LYS A 34 -8.18 -19.70 19.78
C LYS A 34 -6.76 -19.72 19.21
N GLU A 35 -6.53 -19.00 18.13
CA GLU A 35 -5.19 -18.61 17.74
C GLU A 35 -4.54 -18.11 19.00
N ASP A 36 -3.45 -18.76 19.36
CA ASP A 36 -2.73 -18.53 20.60
C ASP A 36 -2.70 -17.02 20.90
N GLU A 37 -3.19 -16.61 22.07
CA GLU A 37 -2.91 -15.31 22.68
C GLU A 37 -1.41 -15.23 23.06
N ARG A 38 -0.52 -15.69 22.17
CA ARG A 38 0.91 -15.50 22.27
C ARG A 38 1.16 -14.02 22.00
N PRO A 39 1.92 -13.33 22.87
CA PRO A 39 2.34 -11.98 22.58
C PRO A 39 3.07 -11.98 21.22
N ILE A 40 2.71 -11.04 20.35
CA ILE A 40 3.36 -10.84 19.06
C ILE A 40 4.87 -10.75 19.32
N THR A 41 5.64 -11.67 18.74
CA THR A 41 7.09 -11.66 18.91
C THR A 41 7.73 -10.74 17.87
N ASP A 42 8.92 -10.24 18.17
CA ASP A 42 9.73 -9.44 17.23
C ASP A 42 9.94 -10.18 15.90
N VAL A 43 10.06 -11.51 15.96
CA VAL A 43 10.21 -12.39 14.80
C VAL A 43 8.95 -12.39 13.92
N ASP A 44 7.76 -12.26 14.49
CA ASP A 44 6.51 -12.28 13.72
C ASP A 44 6.25 -10.97 13.00
N ILE A 45 6.69 -9.83 13.56
CA ILE A 45 6.58 -8.50 12.94
C ILE A 45 7.55 -8.35 11.76
N ARG A 46 8.70 -9.03 11.83
CA ARG A 46 9.77 -8.93 10.83
C ARG A 46 9.64 -9.95 9.68
N LYS A 47 8.62 -10.81 9.69
CA LYS A 47 8.32 -11.74 8.59
C LYS A 47 7.48 -11.07 7.51
N GLY A 48 7.89 -11.21 6.26
CA GLY A 48 7.14 -10.73 5.10
C GLY A 48 8.05 -10.40 3.92
N GLU A 49 7.45 -10.29 2.75
CA GLU A 49 8.13 -9.83 1.53
C GLU A 49 7.87 -8.34 1.24
N ASP A 50 6.96 -7.72 1.99
CA ASP A 50 6.62 -6.30 1.81
C ASP A 50 7.82 -5.40 2.11
N GLY A 51 7.92 -4.28 1.40
CA GLY A 51 9.05 -3.35 1.47
C GLY A 51 8.59 -1.91 1.63
N LEU A 52 8.46 -1.20 0.52
CA LEU A 52 8.07 0.20 0.49
C LEU A 52 6.81 0.35 -0.36
N GLU A 53 5.74 0.83 0.25
CA GLU A 53 4.54 1.28 -0.44
C GLU A 53 4.67 2.77 -0.76
N MET A 54 4.17 3.17 -1.93
CA MET A 54 4.19 4.57 -2.34
C MET A 54 2.92 4.96 -3.08
N GLY A 55 2.50 6.20 -2.91
CA GLY A 55 1.35 6.76 -3.61
C GLY A 55 1.31 8.27 -3.58
N PHE A 56 0.75 8.89 -4.61
CA PHE A 56 0.46 10.32 -4.58
C PHE A 56 -0.66 10.62 -3.59
N LEU A 57 -0.54 11.72 -2.86
CA LEU A 57 -1.62 12.20 -2.01
C LEU A 57 -2.80 12.69 -2.84
N SER A 58 -4.00 12.53 -2.29
CA SER A 58 -5.21 13.09 -2.90
C SER A 58 -5.06 14.60 -3.07
N ASN A 59 -5.25 15.09 -4.31
CA ASN A 59 -5.10 16.49 -4.70
C ASN A 59 -3.66 17.04 -4.69
N ALA A 60 -2.63 16.18 -4.63
CA ALA A 60 -1.23 16.57 -4.80
C ALA A 60 -0.47 15.45 -5.56
N PRO A 61 -0.61 15.38 -6.90
CA PRO A 61 -0.91 16.52 -7.78
C PRO A 61 -2.40 16.87 -7.86
N PRO A 62 -2.75 18.16 -8.01
CA PRO A 62 -4.11 18.58 -8.34
C PRO A 62 -4.52 18.07 -9.73
N GLY A 63 -5.81 17.79 -9.92
CA GLY A 63 -6.32 17.27 -11.19
C GLY A 63 -6.28 18.28 -12.35
N ASN A 64 -6.25 19.58 -12.07
CA ASN A 64 -6.11 20.66 -13.06
C ASN A 64 -5.32 21.82 -12.47
N VAL A 65 -4.50 22.48 -13.29
CA VAL A 65 -3.64 23.62 -12.95
C VAL A 65 -3.63 24.62 -14.10
N PHE A 66 -3.45 25.91 -13.79
CA PHE A 66 -3.34 26.96 -14.80
C PHE A 66 -1.91 27.01 -15.37
N GLU A 67 -1.76 27.50 -16.60
CA GLU A 67 -0.44 27.78 -17.17
C GLU A 67 0.36 28.76 -16.32
N ASP A 68 1.69 28.64 -16.39
CA ASP A 68 2.64 29.49 -15.68
C ASP A 68 2.33 29.61 -14.16
N SER A 69 1.68 28.61 -13.57
CA SER A 69 1.42 28.52 -12.13
C SER A 69 2.17 27.35 -11.46
N PRO A 70 2.65 27.55 -10.22
CA PRO A 70 3.24 26.50 -9.42
C PRO A 70 2.15 25.62 -8.78
N PHE A 71 2.47 24.36 -8.53
CA PHE A 71 1.60 23.42 -7.85
C PHE A 71 2.41 22.37 -7.07
N PRO A 72 1.90 21.90 -5.92
CA PRO A 72 2.58 20.90 -5.13
C PRO A 72 2.32 19.49 -5.67
N ILE A 73 3.34 18.64 -5.55
CA ILE A 73 3.25 17.20 -5.74
C ILE A 73 3.72 16.56 -4.44
N ALA A 74 2.89 15.70 -3.87
CA ALA A 74 3.19 15.05 -2.60
C ALA A 74 3.05 13.53 -2.75
N VAL A 75 4.09 12.81 -2.35
CA VAL A 75 4.13 11.35 -2.34
C VAL A 75 4.20 10.87 -0.90
N GLU A 76 3.26 10.02 -0.51
CA GLU A 76 3.35 9.22 0.71
C GLU A 76 4.24 8.01 0.44
N LEU A 77 5.24 7.81 1.29
CA LEU A 77 6.09 6.64 1.35
C LEU A 77 5.79 5.92 2.68
N ARG A 78 5.53 4.62 2.64
CA ARG A 78 5.29 3.80 3.83
C ARG A 78 6.20 2.58 3.80
N ASN A 79 7.02 2.40 4.83
CA ASN A 79 7.92 1.26 4.91
C ASN A 79 7.26 0.11 5.66
N THR A 80 6.59 -0.76 4.90
CA THR A 80 5.95 -1.98 5.40
C THR A 80 6.95 -3.14 5.58
N GLY A 81 8.23 -2.92 5.29
CA GLY A 81 9.30 -3.89 5.49
C GLY A 81 9.83 -3.97 6.91
N ALA A 82 10.59 -5.03 7.19
CA ALA A 82 11.17 -5.30 8.51
C ALA A 82 12.36 -4.40 8.86
N CYS A 83 13.00 -3.78 7.86
CA CYS A 83 14.28 -3.10 8.00
C CYS A 83 14.13 -1.60 7.78
N HIS A 84 14.85 -0.82 8.56
CA HIS A 84 14.93 0.62 8.44
C HIS A 84 15.76 1.02 7.22
N ILE A 85 15.26 1.98 6.45
CA ILE A 85 16.00 2.60 5.36
C ILE A 85 16.77 3.78 5.95
N ASN A 86 18.09 3.65 6.08
CA ASN A 86 19.01 4.66 6.64
C ASN A 86 18.49 5.31 7.94
N SER A 87 18.13 4.50 8.92
CA SER A 87 17.79 4.99 10.26
C SER A 87 18.99 4.90 11.20
N GLU A 88 19.13 5.87 12.10
CA GLU A 88 20.22 5.91 13.07
C GLU A 88 20.12 4.80 14.13
N THR A 89 18.98 4.11 14.24
CA THR A 89 18.75 3.11 15.28
C THR A 89 18.04 1.86 14.74
N GLY A 90 18.71 0.70 14.76
CA GLY A 90 18.05 -0.58 14.46
C GLY A 90 19.00 -1.75 14.21
N GLU A 91 18.55 -2.96 14.57
CA GLU A 91 19.25 -4.22 14.28
C GLU A 91 19.21 -4.57 12.78
N CYS A 92 18.18 -4.10 12.08
CA CYS A 92 18.09 -4.18 10.62
C CYS A 92 18.00 -2.78 9.98
N THR A 93 19.15 -2.15 9.80
CA THR A 93 19.28 -0.85 9.12
C THR A 93 20.08 -0.99 7.83
N THR A 94 19.67 -0.28 6.79
CA THR A 94 20.44 -0.18 5.55
C THR A 94 21.49 0.93 5.65
N GLU A 95 22.68 0.68 5.10
CA GLU A 95 23.78 1.66 5.12
C GLU A 95 23.46 2.91 4.26
N LYS A 96 22.69 2.74 3.18
CA LYS A 96 22.38 3.80 2.21
C LYS A 96 20.95 4.30 2.38
N LYS A 97 20.78 5.60 2.15
CA LYS A 97 19.47 6.27 2.02
C LYS A 97 18.70 5.77 0.81
N GLY A 98 17.38 5.89 0.90
CA GLY A 98 16.53 5.81 -0.26
C GLY A 98 16.63 7.09 -1.09
N ILE A 99 16.35 6.99 -2.38
CA ILE A 99 16.25 8.13 -3.29
C ILE A 99 14.90 8.02 -3.99
N ILE A 100 14.13 9.09 -3.99
CA ILE A 100 12.94 9.23 -4.84
C ILE A 100 13.28 10.18 -5.99
N VAL A 101 12.90 9.81 -7.21
CA VAL A 101 13.08 10.60 -8.43
C VAL A 101 11.71 10.86 -9.03
N PHE A 102 11.45 12.12 -9.39
CA PHE A 102 10.24 12.56 -10.05
C PHE A 102 10.51 12.74 -11.54
N GLY A 103 9.58 12.29 -12.36
CA GLY A 103 9.63 12.47 -13.80
C GLY A 103 8.43 13.27 -14.29
N PHE A 104 8.71 14.19 -15.21
CA PHE A 104 7.73 15.12 -15.79
C PHE A 104 7.80 15.09 -17.32
N GLU A 105 6.73 15.56 -17.95
CA GLU A 105 6.78 15.97 -19.35
C GLU A 105 7.39 17.36 -19.45
N GLU A 106 8.71 17.44 -19.64
CA GLU A 106 9.50 18.68 -19.54
C GLU A 106 8.97 19.84 -20.40
N ALA A 107 8.30 19.55 -21.52
CA ALA A 107 7.68 20.56 -22.37
C ALA A 107 6.59 21.37 -21.65
N TYR A 108 5.92 20.79 -20.66
CA TYR A 108 4.74 21.37 -20.00
C TYR A 108 4.89 21.52 -18.48
N VAL A 109 5.76 20.73 -17.84
CA VAL A 109 5.96 20.74 -16.38
C VAL A 109 7.45 20.65 -16.08
N ALA A 110 7.93 21.43 -15.12
CA ALA A 110 9.29 21.34 -14.59
C ALA A 110 9.29 21.46 -13.07
N ALA A 111 10.27 20.87 -12.39
CA ALA A 111 10.44 21.09 -10.95
C ALA A 111 10.83 22.56 -10.67
N GLU A 112 10.17 23.19 -9.69
CA GLU A 112 10.47 24.56 -9.26
C GLU A 112 11.64 24.60 -8.27
N THR A 113 11.73 23.62 -7.37
CA THR A 113 12.67 23.63 -6.24
C THR A 113 14.10 23.24 -6.66
N SER A 114 15.03 24.21 -6.68
CA SER A 114 16.50 24.00 -6.81
C SER A 114 16.99 23.18 -8.02
N GLY A 115 16.12 22.90 -8.99
CA GLY A 115 16.39 22.04 -10.15
C GLY A 115 16.63 20.57 -9.81
N LYS A 116 16.26 20.12 -8.60
CA LYS A 116 16.44 18.72 -8.20
C LYS A 116 15.14 17.97 -8.29
N GLU A 117 15.05 17.11 -9.31
CA GLU A 117 13.96 16.17 -9.52
C GLU A 117 14.08 14.93 -8.63
N TRP A 118 14.86 15.01 -7.54
CA TRP A 118 15.07 13.89 -6.64
C TRP A 118 15.30 14.35 -5.21
N GLN A 119 14.93 13.50 -4.25
CA GLN A 119 15.19 13.69 -2.82
C GLN A 119 15.70 12.40 -2.19
N GLU A 120 16.58 12.53 -1.21
CA GLU A 120 16.96 11.43 -0.33
C GLU A 120 15.92 11.25 0.78
N PHE A 121 15.67 10.01 1.19
CA PHE A 121 14.79 9.71 2.32
C PHE A 121 15.37 8.60 3.21
N GLY A 122 14.99 8.65 4.48
CA GLY A 122 15.18 7.57 5.44
C GLY A 122 13.86 7.34 6.17
N ILE A 123 13.49 6.08 6.37
CA ILE A 123 12.19 5.70 6.92
C ILE A 123 12.30 4.40 7.71
N ASN A 124 11.75 4.38 8.92
CA ASN A 124 11.83 3.19 9.77
C ASN A 124 10.89 2.11 9.26
N GLY A 125 11.38 0.86 9.29
CA GLY A 125 10.53 -0.30 9.05
C GLY A 125 9.66 -0.62 10.26
N LYS A 126 9.01 -1.78 10.20
CA LYS A 126 8.17 -2.31 11.27
C LYS A 126 8.97 -2.56 12.55
N SER A 127 8.34 -2.32 13.70
CA SER A 127 8.87 -2.64 15.02
C SER A 127 7.75 -3.09 15.97
N ILE A 128 8.12 -3.61 17.15
CA ILE A 128 7.16 -3.96 18.22
C ILE A 128 6.28 -2.77 18.62
N PHE A 129 6.81 -1.55 18.51
CA PHE A 129 6.09 -0.33 18.86
C PHE A 129 5.35 0.29 17.67
N ASN A 130 5.75 -0.04 16.44
CA ASN A 130 5.08 0.40 15.21
C ASN A 130 5.01 -0.76 14.20
N PRO A 131 4.00 -1.65 14.31
CA PRO A 131 3.88 -2.82 13.44
C PRO A 131 3.45 -2.47 12.01
N GLU A 132 2.96 -1.26 11.76
CA GLU A 132 2.60 -0.77 10.42
C GLU A 132 3.80 -0.15 9.68
N GLY A 133 4.88 0.16 10.40
CA GLY A 133 6.04 0.88 9.87
C GLY A 133 5.81 2.39 9.81
N ASP A 134 6.88 3.14 9.55
CA ASP A 134 6.78 4.60 9.48
C ASP A 134 6.25 5.06 8.13
N VAL A 135 5.78 6.31 8.11
CA VAL A 135 5.28 7.03 6.94
C VAL A 135 6.07 8.32 6.78
N GLU A 136 6.54 8.60 5.57
CA GLU A 136 7.25 9.81 5.20
C GLU A 136 6.54 10.49 4.02
N TYR A 137 6.48 11.81 4.02
CA TYR A 137 5.85 12.58 2.94
C TYR A 137 6.91 13.39 2.19
N ILE A 138 7.11 13.08 0.92
CA ILE A 138 8.01 13.84 0.05
C ILE A 138 7.19 14.83 -0.75
N ILE A 139 7.47 16.11 -0.57
CA ILE A 139 6.79 17.21 -1.25
C ILE A 139 7.79 17.93 -2.15
N ILE A 140 7.40 18.16 -3.39
CA ILE A 140 8.09 19.05 -4.33
C ILE A 140 7.11 20.06 -4.90
N ASP A 141 7.61 21.25 -5.22
CA ASP A 141 6.86 22.21 -6.02
C ASP A 141 7.26 22.04 -7.49
N ALA A 142 6.25 21.98 -8.35
CA ALA A 142 6.39 21.92 -9.80
C ALA A 142 5.74 23.15 -10.43
N GLN A 143 6.30 23.58 -11.56
CA GLN A 143 5.87 24.75 -12.30
C GLN A 143 5.33 24.30 -13.65
N THR A 144 4.11 24.71 -13.97
CA THR A 144 3.56 24.54 -15.32
C THR A 144 4.19 25.53 -16.30
N LYS A 145 4.24 25.12 -17.57
CA LYS A 145 4.66 25.93 -18.71
C LYS A 145 3.46 26.16 -19.64
N LYS A 146 3.61 27.12 -20.55
CA LYS A 146 2.59 27.43 -21.56
C LYS A 146 2.26 26.24 -22.44
N ILE A 147 0.97 26.06 -22.72
CA ILE A 147 0.51 25.11 -23.75
C ILE A 147 0.44 25.81 -25.11
N SER A 148 0.26 25.04 -26.18
CA SER A 148 0.16 25.61 -27.52
C SER A 148 -1.03 26.56 -27.63
N ALA A 149 -0.90 27.67 -28.36
CA ALA A 149 -1.96 28.67 -28.54
C ALA A 149 -3.28 28.15 -29.18
N GLN A 150 -3.29 26.92 -29.68
CA GLN A 150 -4.46 26.26 -30.25
C GLN A 150 -5.12 25.27 -29.28
N SER A 151 -4.59 25.11 -28.07
CA SER A 151 -5.13 24.20 -27.06
C SER A 151 -5.57 24.97 -25.82
N GLU A 152 -6.70 24.57 -25.25
CA GLU A 152 -7.19 25.09 -23.96
C GLU A 152 -6.74 24.21 -22.78
N THR A 153 -6.43 22.94 -23.03
CA THR A 153 -6.04 21.96 -22.00
C THR A 153 -5.03 20.96 -22.55
N HIS A 154 -4.11 20.47 -21.71
CA HIS A 154 -3.17 19.41 -22.08
C HIS A 154 -3.04 18.36 -20.96
N PRO A 155 -3.31 17.07 -21.21
CA PRO A 155 -3.06 16.03 -20.22
C PRO A 155 -1.56 15.78 -20.09
N SER A 156 -1.01 15.93 -18.89
CA SER A 156 0.40 15.63 -18.59
C SER A 156 0.50 14.44 -17.65
N THR A 157 1.56 13.64 -17.79
CA THR A 157 1.85 12.52 -16.88
C THR A 157 2.97 12.90 -15.92
N ILE A 158 2.76 12.64 -14.64
CA ILE A 158 3.76 12.77 -13.58
C ILE A 158 3.97 11.37 -13.00
N PHE A 159 5.21 10.97 -12.82
CA PHE A 159 5.55 9.71 -12.16
C PHE A 159 6.63 9.95 -11.10
N ALA A 160 6.65 9.08 -10.10
CA ALA A 160 7.65 9.07 -9.06
C ALA A 160 8.19 7.65 -8.91
N THR A 161 9.50 7.53 -8.72
CA THR A 161 10.19 6.25 -8.59
C THR A 161 11.09 6.29 -7.37
N ALA A 162 10.89 5.36 -6.44
CA ALA A 162 11.76 5.21 -5.27
C ALA A 162 12.77 4.06 -5.48
N CYS A 163 14.03 4.32 -5.13
CA CYS A 163 15.14 3.39 -5.16
C CYS A 163 15.75 3.31 -3.76
N TYR A 164 15.83 2.10 -3.18
CA TYR A 164 16.42 1.90 -1.86
C TYR A 164 17.05 0.50 -1.75
N PRO A 165 18.03 0.31 -0.86
CA PRO A 165 18.56 -1.02 -0.55
C PRO A 165 17.50 -1.85 0.18
N TYR A 166 17.00 -2.91 -0.46
CA TYR A 166 16.04 -3.82 0.17
C TYR A 166 16.73 -4.90 1.00
N LYS A 167 16.16 -5.23 2.16
CA LYS A 167 16.62 -6.31 3.05
C LYS A 167 15.43 -6.92 3.79
N THR A 168 15.38 -8.26 3.84
CA THR A 168 14.41 -9.03 4.62
C THR A 168 15.12 -10.00 5.57
N ILE A 169 14.35 -10.50 6.54
CA ILE A 169 14.77 -11.54 7.48
C ILE A 169 13.86 -12.74 7.26
N PHE A 170 14.44 -13.94 7.10
CA PHE A 170 13.74 -15.21 6.92
C PHE A 170 13.85 -16.07 8.18
#